data_AF-A0A0X3SKH6-F1
#
_entry.id   AF-A0A0X3SKH6-F1
#
_cell.length_a   1.000
_cell.length_b   1.000
_cell.length_c   1.000
_cell.angle_alpha   90.00
_cell.angle_beta   90.00
_cell.angle_gamma   90.00
#
_symmetry.space_group_name_H-M   'P 1'
#
loop_
_entity.id
_entity.type
_entity.pdbx_description
1 polymer ?
#
loop_
_entity_poly.entity_id
_entity_poly.type
_entity_poly.pdbx_seq_one_letter_code
_entity_poly.pdbx_strand_id
1 'polypeptide(L)'
;MSAMKKIAGRRLALATAALLPLTLAAPATALADTQSPTLSHAATPPARMSTVGGALLGKPGTQANLGSGAPVLPKDLSARSWIVADAESGDVLAAHNAHWRLPPASTLKMLFADTVLPKFPRSEKHKVAPSDLAGMGAGSSLVGIKQGETYTVHDLWLGVFLRSGNDAVHVLSSMNHGVKQTVEDMQAHAEELQALDTNVVSPDGYDAGGQVSSAYDLTLFARSGLQKKDFREYCSTVRAKFPGETTKKHGRTTRGSFEIQNTNRLLAGDSDITPYQGIAGVKNGNTTNAGATFTGVAERGGRVLLVTVMNPEKKDHNEVYKEAARLLDWGFGAAGKVTPVGELVAPRGAQAGSQPSAPASAAAGGEQTSAKPVAASVRESGSGGVGVALAIAAGVLVLLAAGVFLVNRRWPLPDLVRRRTRP
;
A
#
# COMPACT_ATOMS: atom_id res chain seq x y z
N MET A 1 -17.56 55.62 -32.33
CA MET A 1 -17.81 56.21 -33.67
C MET A 1 -16.46 56.24 -34.38
N SER A 2 -16.17 55.24 -35.22
CA SER A 2 -16.30 55.25 -36.71
C SER A 2 -15.19 56.07 -37.36
N ALA A 3 -14.41 55.68 -38.37
CA ALA A 3 -14.46 54.57 -39.35
C ALA A 3 -13.03 54.45 -39.98
N MET A 4 -12.55 53.27 -40.41
CA MET A 4 -12.48 52.81 -41.83
C MET A 4 -11.63 53.73 -42.77
N LYS A 5 -10.84 53.28 -43.77
CA LYS A 5 -10.89 52.08 -44.63
C LYS A 5 -9.68 52.07 -45.60
N LYS A 6 -9.18 50.86 -45.90
CA LYS A 6 -8.78 50.26 -47.21
C LYS A 6 -7.76 50.95 -48.15
N ILE A 7 -6.61 50.31 -48.46
CA ILE A 7 -6.32 49.26 -49.49
C ILE A 7 -6.33 49.78 -50.95
N ALA A 8 -5.21 49.62 -51.69
CA ALA A 8 -5.10 48.83 -52.95
C ALA A 8 -3.87 49.14 -53.83
N GLY A 9 -3.36 48.10 -54.53
CA GLY A 9 -2.55 48.17 -55.77
C GLY A 9 -1.09 47.72 -55.60
N ARG A 10 -0.59 46.51 -55.90
CA ARG A 10 -0.71 45.50 -56.99
C ARG A 10 0.33 45.69 -58.12
N ARG A 11 1.09 44.60 -58.37
CA ARG A 11 1.91 44.17 -59.56
C ARG A 11 3.43 44.44 -59.45
N LEU A 12 4.28 43.42 -59.23
CA LEU A 12 4.76 42.30 -60.07
C LEU A 12 5.99 42.69 -60.92
N ALA A 13 7.18 42.18 -60.59
CA ALA A 13 8.29 42.00 -61.52
C ALA A 13 9.23 40.88 -61.02
N LEU A 14 9.51 39.92 -61.92
CA LEU A 14 10.43 38.80 -61.75
C LEU A 14 11.89 39.27 -61.68
N ALA A 15 12.71 38.60 -60.87
CA ALA A 15 14.12 38.38 -61.18
C ALA A 15 14.62 37.12 -60.45
N THR A 16 15.02 36.13 -61.24
CA THR A 16 15.73 34.91 -60.86
C THR A 16 17.14 35.21 -60.37
N ALA A 17 17.54 34.63 -59.23
CA ALA A 17 18.94 34.41 -58.90
C ALA A 17 19.07 33.10 -58.11
N ALA A 18 19.69 32.11 -58.75
CA ALA A 18 20.08 30.86 -58.14
C ALA A 18 21.18 31.08 -57.10
N LEU A 19 20.99 30.57 -55.88
CA LEU A 19 22.04 30.38 -54.89
C LEU A 19 21.69 29.14 -54.07
N LEU A 20 22.48 28.08 -54.27
CA LEU A 20 22.55 26.89 -53.40
C LEU A 20 22.95 27.29 -51.98
N PRO A 21 22.39 26.62 -50.97
CA PRO A 21 23.20 26.25 -49.82
C PRO A 21 23.17 24.74 -49.55
N LEU A 22 24.34 24.26 -49.15
CA LEU A 22 24.69 22.90 -48.76
C LEU A 22 23.65 22.27 -47.82
N THR A 23 23.27 21.03 -48.12
CA THR A 23 22.65 20.10 -47.19
C THR A 23 23.63 19.75 -46.08
N LEU A 24 23.46 20.32 -44.89
CA LEU A 24 23.93 19.73 -43.64
C LEU A 24 22.75 18.97 -43.03
N ALA A 25 22.79 17.65 -43.18
CA ALA A 25 21.97 16.74 -42.41
C ALA A 25 22.36 16.86 -40.93
N ALA A 26 21.57 17.58 -40.14
CA ALA A 26 21.52 17.41 -38.70
C ALA A 26 20.46 16.35 -38.39
N PRO A 27 20.76 15.32 -37.58
CA PRO A 27 19.73 14.41 -37.14
C PRO A 27 18.77 15.20 -36.24
N ALA A 28 17.49 15.26 -36.63
CA ALA A 28 16.45 15.65 -35.71
C ALA A 28 16.45 14.64 -34.56
N THR A 29 17.07 15.01 -33.44
CA THR A 29 16.78 14.36 -32.17
C THR A 29 15.31 14.58 -31.92
N ALA A 30 14.51 13.54 -32.19
CA ALA A 30 13.12 13.48 -31.77
C ALA A 30 13.12 13.83 -30.28
N LEU A 31 12.55 14.99 -29.95
CA LEU A 31 12.08 15.26 -28.60
C LEU A 31 11.09 14.14 -28.32
N ALA A 32 11.52 13.16 -27.52
CA ALA A 32 10.65 12.16 -26.98
C ALA A 32 9.64 12.90 -26.11
N ASP A 33 8.45 13.12 -26.67
CA ASP A 33 7.26 13.46 -25.94
C ASP A 33 7.16 12.44 -24.79
N THR A 34 7.34 12.93 -23.57
CA THR A 34 7.14 12.15 -22.34
C THR A 34 5.64 12.01 -22.09
N GLN A 35 4.94 11.36 -23.03
CA GLN A 35 3.61 10.85 -22.76
C GLN A 35 3.77 9.66 -21.82
N SER A 36 3.49 9.90 -20.54
CA SER A 36 3.30 8.85 -19.56
C SER A 36 2.24 7.89 -20.10
N PRO A 37 2.49 6.57 -20.17
CA PRO A 37 1.50 5.64 -20.69
C PRO A 37 0.28 5.65 -19.78
N THR A 38 -0.82 6.23 -20.25
CA THR A 38 -2.13 6.08 -19.64
C THR A 38 -2.49 4.60 -19.68
N LEU A 39 -2.66 3.96 -18.52
CA LEU A 39 -3.15 2.58 -18.48
C LEU A 39 -4.54 2.54 -19.09
N SER A 40 -4.65 1.93 -20.27
CA SER A 40 -5.92 1.71 -20.96
C SER A 40 -6.86 0.86 -20.11
N HIS A 41 -8.16 1.16 -20.16
CA HIS A 41 -9.25 0.37 -19.56
C HIS A 41 -9.23 -1.11 -19.99
N ALA A 42 -8.51 -1.46 -21.06
CA ALA A 42 -8.44 -2.81 -21.61
C ALA A 42 -7.23 -3.64 -21.13
N ALA A 43 -6.40 -3.13 -20.23
CA ALA A 43 -5.21 -3.85 -19.80
C ALA A 43 -5.59 -5.08 -18.96
N THR A 44 -5.21 -6.28 -19.42
CA THR A 44 -5.36 -7.56 -18.70
C THR A 44 -4.20 -7.79 -17.72
N PRO A 45 -4.41 -8.59 -16.65
CA PRO A 45 -3.32 -8.93 -15.73
C PRO A 45 -2.24 -9.75 -16.44
N PRO A 46 -0.95 -9.61 -16.07
CA PRO A 46 0.10 -10.47 -16.59
C PRO A 46 -0.17 -11.95 -16.32
N ALA A 47 0.22 -12.82 -17.24
CA ALA A 47 0.02 -14.28 -17.12
C ALA A 47 0.76 -14.89 -15.92
N ARG A 48 1.85 -14.26 -15.47
CA ARG A 48 2.56 -14.58 -14.23
C ARG A 48 2.94 -13.29 -13.53
N MET A 49 2.69 -13.25 -12.22
CA MET A 49 3.05 -12.15 -11.34
C MET A 49 4.00 -12.67 -10.24
N SER A 50 4.36 -11.80 -9.29
CA SER A 50 5.13 -12.18 -8.11
C SER A 50 4.46 -13.35 -7.37
N THR A 51 5.27 -14.17 -6.70
CA THR A 51 4.82 -15.32 -5.90
C THR A 51 5.13 -15.16 -4.42
N VAL A 52 5.53 -13.95 -4.00
CA VAL A 52 5.72 -13.62 -2.58
C VAL A 52 4.42 -13.92 -1.84
N GLY A 53 4.49 -14.66 -0.75
CA GLY A 53 3.29 -15.08 -0.01
C GLY A 53 2.53 -16.28 -0.60
N GLY A 54 2.93 -16.82 -1.75
CA GLY A 54 2.42 -18.11 -2.24
C GLY A 54 2.22 -18.18 -3.75
N ALA A 55 2.41 -19.38 -4.31
CA ALA A 55 2.34 -19.62 -5.76
C ALA A 55 0.96 -19.34 -6.38
N LEU A 56 -0.13 -19.48 -5.61
CA LEU A 56 -1.48 -19.15 -6.11
C LEU A 56 -1.66 -17.63 -6.28
N LEU A 57 -1.08 -16.81 -5.39
CA LEU A 57 -1.21 -15.35 -5.44
C LEU A 57 -0.61 -14.75 -6.72
N GLY A 58 0.36 -15.42 -7.33
CA GLY A 58 0.99 -15.01 -8.59
C GLY A 58 0.21 -15.37 -9.85
N LYS A 59 -0.95 -16.04 -9.73
CA LYS A 59 -1.81 -16.42 -10.85
C LYS A 59 -2.85 -15.32 -11.13
N PRO A 60 -3.18 -15.05 -12.41
CA PRO A 60 -4.30 -14.18 -12.73
C PRO A 60 -5.65 -14.83 -12.35
N GLY A 61 -6.66 -14.00 -12.16
CA GLY A 61 -8.00 -14.39 -11.75
C GLY A 61 -8.16 -14.60 -10.24
N THR A 62 -9.34 -15.06 -9.86
CA THR A 62 -9.73 -15.27 -8.46
C THR A 62 -9.13 -16.56 -7.91
N GLN A 63 -8.46 -16.46 -6.78
CA GLN A 63 -7.94 -17.58 -6.00
C GLN A 63 -8.74 -17.67 -4.69
N ALA A 64 -9.42 -18.80 -4.49
CA ALA A 64 -10.09 -19.13 -3.23
C ALA A 64 -10.25 -20.65 -3.12
N ASN A 65 -9.91 -21.21 -1.96
CA ASN A 65 -10.10 -22.64 -1.67
C ASN A 65 -11.23 -22.79 -0.65
N LEU A 66 -12.46 -22.88 -1.15
CA LEU A 66 -13.66 -22.96 -0.32
C LEU A 66 -13.80 -24.37 0.27
N GLY A 67 -13.88 -24.46 1.60
CA GLY A 67 -14.22 -25.68 2.32
C GLY A 67 -15.72 -25.86 2.51
N SER A 68 -16.10 -26.93 3.21
CA SER A 68 -17.51 -27.22 3.52
C SER A 68 -18.15 -26.09 4.34
N GLY A 69 -19.31 -25.60 3.90
CA GLY A 69 -20.05 -24.53 4.57
C GLY A 69 -19.45 -23.12 4.44
N ALA A 70 -18.39 -22.94 3.65
CA ALA A 70 -17.90 -21.61 3.29
C ALA A 70 -18.92 -20.90 2.37
N PRO A 71 -19.22 -19.60 2.59
CA PRO A 71 -20.05 -18.84 1.68
C PRO A 71 -19.36 -18.70 0.32
N VAL A 72 -20.16 -18.72 -0.75
CA VAL A 72 -19.65 -18.39 -2.09
C VAL A 72 -19.13 -16.95 -2.11
N LEU A 73 -18.09 -16.70 -2.89
CA LEU A 73 -17.59 -15.34 -3.11
C LEU A 73 -18.68 -14.45 -3.73
N PRO A 74 -18.69 -13.15 -3.42
CA PRO A 74 -19.60 -12.20 -4.07
C PRO A 74 -19.43 -12.24 -5.59
N LYS A 75 -20.52 -12.45 -6.32
CA LYS A 75 -20.50 -12.59 -7.79
C LYS A 75 -20.32 -11.25 -8.52
N ASP A 76 -20.54 -10.15 -7.82
CA ASP A 76 -20.62 -8.81 -8.37
C ASP A 76 -19.43 -7.96 -7.89
N LEU A 77 -18.23 -8.42 -8.25
CA LEU A 77 -16.97 -7.73 -8.01
C LEU A 77 -16.39 -7.33 -9.37
N SER A 78 -16.04 -6.07 -9.51
CA SER A 78 -15.48 -5.48 -10.73
C SER A 78 -14.09 -4.90 -10.53
N ALA A 79 -13.55 -4.96 -9.31
CA ALA A 79 -12.18 -4.53 -9.05
C ALA A 79 -11.15 -5.37 -9.79
N ARG A 80 -10.22 -4.67 -10.45
CA ARG A 80 -9.11 -5.27 -11.20
C ARG A 80 -8.17 -6.07 -10.29
N SER A 81 -8.02 -5.66 -9.04
CA SER A 81 -7.24 -6.41 -8.05
C SER A 81 -7.83 -6.24 -6.66
N TRP A 82 -7.87 -7.33 -5.88
CA TRP A 82 -8.28 -7.29 -4.48
C TRP A 82 -7.70 -8.44 -3.67
N ILE A 83 -7.68 -8.30 -2.35
CA ILE A 83 -7.24 -9.32 -1.40
C ILE A 83 -8.02 -9.21 -0.09
N VAL A 84 -8.33 -10.35 0.52
CA VAL A 84 -8.88 -10.47 1.88
C VAL A 84 -7.95 -11.35 2.70
N ALA A 85 -7.43 -10.82 3.80
CA ALA A 85 -6.46 -11.52 4.64
C ALA A 85 -6.82 -11.38 6.12
N ASP A 86 -6.48 -12.41 6.90
CA ASP A 86 -6.51 -12.37 8.35
C ASP A 86 -5.28 -11.60 8.84
N ALA A 87 -5.51 -10.53 9.60
CA ALA A 87 -4.45 -9.58 9.94
C ALA A 87 -3.49 -10.14 11.00
N GLU A 88 -3.95 -11.06 11.84
CA GLU A 88 -3.16 -11.65 12.92
C GLU A 88 -2.27 -12.77 12.38
N SER A 89 -2.88 -13.77 11.73
CA SER A 89 -2.17 -14.93 11.17
C SER A 89 -1.43 -14.62 9.88
N GLY A 90 -1.82 -13.57 9.16
CA GLY A 90 -1.33 -13.28 7.82
C GLY A 90 -1.97 -14.15 6.74
N ASP A 91 -2.84 -15.10 7.08
CA ASP A 91 -3.46 -16.00 6.10
C ASP A 91 -4.26 -15.21 5.06
N VAL A 92 -3.99 -15.45 3.78
CA VAL A 92 -4.77 -14.87 2.68
C VAL A 92 -5.95 -15.80 2.40
N LEU A 93 -7.16 -15.32 2.69
CA LEU A 93 -8.39 -16.11 2.58
C LEU A 93 -8.85 -16.24 1.12
N ALA A 94 -8.77 -15.13 0.37
CA ALA A 94 -9.00 -15.09 -1.06
C ALA A 94 -8.33 -13.85 -1.67
N ALA A 95 -8.04 -13.92 -2.96
CA ALA A 95 -7.52 -12.79 -3.72
C ALA A 95 -7.93 -12.86 -5.19
N HIS A 96 -7.83 -11.73 -5.88
CA HIS A 96 -7.95 -11.63 -7.33
C HIS A 96 -6.83 -10.75 -7.86
N ASN A 97 -5.97 -11.31 -8.72
CA ASN A 97 -4.81 -10.61 -9.27
C ASN A 97 -3.95 -9.92 -8.19
N ALA A 98 -3.64 -10.61 -7.09
CA ALA A 98 -3.08 -10.01 -5.87
C ALA A 98 -1.81 -9.17 -6.11
N HIS A 99 -0.95 -9.65 -7.01
CA HIS A 99 0.34 -9.05 -7.37
C HIS A 99 0.29 -8.19 -8.64
N TRP A 100 -0.89 -7.79 -9.10
CA TRP A 100 -0.98 -6.93 -10.27
C TRP A 100 -0.52 -5.52 -9.93
N ARG A 101 0.57 -5.10 -10.56
CA ARG A 101 1.13 -3.75 -10.48
C ARG A 101 0.16 -2.74 -11.09
N LEU A 102 -0.47 -1.96 -10.23
CA LEU A 102 -1.44 -0.91 -10.55
C LEU A 102 -1.06 0.39 -9.82
N PRO A 103 -1.41 1.57 -10.35
CA PRO A 103 -1.19 2.82 -9.65
C PRO A 103 -1.95 2.81 -8.31
N PRO A 104 -1.30 3.14 -7.19
CA PRO A 104 -1.91 3.00 -5.87
C PRO A 104 -2.88 4.14 -5.53
N ALA A 105 -2.76 5.31 -6.16
CA ALA A 105 -3.32 6.56 -5.64
C ALA A 105 -2.90 6.78 -4.17
N SER A 106 -3.71 7.50 -3.40
CA SER A 106 -3.40 7.86 -2.01
C SER A 106 -3.36 6.70 -1.01
N THR A 107 -3.65 5.44 -1.38
CA THR A 107 -3.37 4.31 -0.49
C THR A 107 -1.86 4.12 -0.27
N LEU A 108 -1.00 4.62 -1.17
CA LEU A 108 0.45 4.66 -0.96
C LEU A 108 0.85 5.48 0.29
N LYS A 109 -0.01 6.41 0.73
CA LYS A 109 0.23 7.17 1.97
C LYS A 109 0.28 6.27 3.22
N MET A 110 -0.18 5.02 3.14
CA MET A 110 0.04 4.03 4.19
C MET A 110 1.53 3.73 4.35
N LEU A 111 2.25 3.48 3.25
CA LEU A 111 3.71 3.31 3.27
C LEU A 111 4.40 4.57 3.79
N PHE A 112 4.01 5.74 3.27
CA PHE A 112 4.55 7.02 3.75
C PHE A 112 4.39 7.19 5.27
N ALA A 113 3.19 6.92 5.80
CA ALA A 113 2.94 6.99 7.23
C ALA A 113 3.74 5.94 8.00
N ASP A 114 3.85 4.72 7.49
CA ASP A 114 4.61 3.65 8.15
C ASP A 114 6.10 3.99 8.28
N THR A 115 6.67 4.62 7.24
CA THR A 115 8.06 5.07 7.16
C THR A 115 8.34 6.33 7.98
N VAL A 116 7.48 7.35 7.92
CA VAL A 116 7.82 8.70 8.40
C VAL A 116 7.25 8.99 9.79
N LEU A 117 6.13 8.36 10.18
CA LEU A 117 5.50 8.60 11.48
C LEU A 117 6.48 8.44 12.67
N PRO A 118 7.35 7.40 12.72
CA PRO A 118 8.27 7.22 13.84
C PRO A 118 9.35 8.31 13.99
N LYS A 119 9.55 9.14 12.96
CA LYS A 119 10.68 10.09 12.89
C LYS A 119 10.45 11.36 13.69
N PHE A 120 9.20 11.74 13.94
CA PHE A 120 8.87 13.03 14.53
C PHE A 120 7.91 12.89 15.72
N PRO A 121 8.22 13.50 16.87
CA PRO A 121 7.29 13.54 17.99
C PRO A 121 6.04 14.35 17.62
N ARG A 122 4.88 13.83 18.00
CA ARG A 122 3.56 14.39 17.71
C ARG A 122 3.39 15.88 18.09
N SER A 123 4.09 16.33 19.13
CA SER A 123 4.04 17.72 19.64
C SER A 123 4.99 18.68 18.93
N GLU A 124 5.89 18.17 18.07
CA GLU A 124 6.80 19.01 17.30
C GLU A 124 6.01 19.97 16.41
N LYS A 125 6.52 21.19 16.29
CA LYS A 125 5.90 22.28 15.54
C LYS A 125 6.78 22.64 14.36
N HIS A 126 6.17 22.75 13.19
CA HIS A 126 6.83 23.18 11.96
C HIS A 126 6.18 24.45 11.42
N LYS A 127 6.98 25.48 11.15
CA LYS A 127 6.51 26.69 10.46
C LYS A 127 6.67 26.48 8.96
N VAL A 128 5.56 26.46 8.25
CA VAL A 128 5.53 26.08 6.83
C VAL A 128 6.19 27.16 5.97
N ALA A 129 7.23 26.78 5.24
CA ALA A 129 7.88 27.59 4.23
C ALA A 129 7.19 27.40 2.85
N PRO A 130 7.30 28.38 1.92
CA PRO A 130 6.78 28.19 0.57
C PRO A 130 7.36 26.95 -0.14
N SER A 131 8.64 26.62 0.12
CA SER A 131 9.32 25.45 -0.42
C SER A 131 8.70 24.12 0.04
N ASP A 132 8.05 24.09 1.20
CA ASP A 132 7.42 22.88 1.75
C ASP A 132 6.17 22.46 0.97
N LEU A 133 5.63 23.37 0.14
CA LEU A 133 4.42 23.15 -0.66
C LEU A 133 4.72 23.09 -2.16
N ALA A 134 6.00 23.13 -2.54
CA ALA A 134 6.41 23.13 -3.93
C ALA A 134 6.32 21.72 -4.55
N GLY A 135 6.03 21.65 -5.85
CA GLY A 135 6.05 20.39 -6.61
C GLY A 135 4.82 19.49 -6.43
N MET A 136 3.78 19.95 -5.73
CA MET A 136 2.49 19.23 -5.68
C MET A 136 1.81 19.20 -7.06
N GLY A 137 1.30 18.02 -7.43
CA GLY A 137 0.54 17.85 -8.68
C GLY A 137 -0.77 18.63 -8.69
N ALA A 138 -1.18 19.10 -9.87
CA ALA A 138 -2.43 19.82 -10.04
C ALA A 138 -3.65 18.95 -9.65
N GLY A 139 -4.65 19.53 -9.00
CA GLY A 139 -5.83 18.79 -8.54
C GLY A 139 -5.60 17.86 -7.35
N SER A 140 -4.42 17.94 -6.71
CA SER A 140 -4.13 17.23 -5.47
C SER A 140 -5.18 17.51 -4.38
N SER A 141 -5.51 16.49 -3.59
CA SER A 141 -6.28 16.68 -2.37
C SER A 141 -5.46 17.50 -1.37
N LEU A 142 -6.08 18.50 -0.74
CA LEU A 142 -5.44 19.39 0.23
C LEU A 142 -6.25 19.39 1.54
N VAL A 143 -5.56 19.40 2.67
CA VAL A 143 -6.21 19.66 3.97
C VAL A 143 -6.43 21.15 4.18
N GLY A 144 -5.58 22.01 3.59
CA GLY A 144 -5.68 23.46 3.69
C GLY A 144 -4.53 24.11 4.45
N ILE A 145 -3.33 23.51 4.43
CA ILE A 145 -2.13 24.09 5.03
C ILE A 145 -1.79 25.41 4.34
N LYS A 146 -1.33 26.36 5.15
CA LYS A 146 -0.96 27.72 4.72
C LYS A 146 0.52 27.97 5.00
N GLN A 147 1.20 28.56 4.02
CA GLN A 147 2.55 29.10 4.20
C GLN A 147 2.58 30.13 5.34
N GLY A 148 3.65 30.13 6.12
CA GLY A 148 3.88 31.07 7.21
C GLY A 148 3.18 30.68 8.51
N GLU A 149 2.20 29.78 8.45
CA GLU A 149 1.55 29.21 9.62
C GLU A 149 2.36 28.07 10.22
N THR A 150 2.17 27.85 11.52
CA THR A 150 2.81 26.75 12.25
C THR A 150 1.82 25.62 12.50
N TYR A 151 2.18 24.39 12.19
CA TYR A 151 1.35 23.20 12.47
C TYR A 151 2.12 22.25 13.36
N THR A 152 1.41 21.51 14.21
CA THR A 152 2.02 20.38 14.90
C THR A 152 2.10 19.17 13.97
N VAL A 153 3.03 18.26 14.22
CA VAL A 153 3.09 16.97 13.51
C VAL A 153 1.77 16.21 13.65
N HIS A 154 1.08 16.33 14.78
CA HIS A 154 -0.28 15.82 14.96
C HIS A 154 -1.27 16.37 13.92
N ASP A 155 -1.28 17.69 13.73
CA ASP A 155 -2.15 18.33 12.73
C ASP A 155 -1.85 17.77 11.34
N LEU A 156 -0.57 17.70 10.97
CA LEU A 156 -0.15 17.19 9.66
C LEU A 156 -0.66 15.76 9.43
N TRP A 157 -0.49 14.84 10.39
CA TRP A 157 -1.00 13.47 10.27
C TRP A 157 -2.54 13.39 10.21
N LEU A 158 -3.26 14.24 10.94
CA LEU A 158 -4.71 14.36 10.77
C LEU A 158 -5.06 14.77 9.34
N GLY A 159 -4.31 15.71 8.74
CA GLY A 159 -4.49 16.10 7.34
C GLY A 159 -4.23 14.97 6.34
N VAL A 160 -3.15 14.20 6.57
CA VAL A 160 -2.80 13.03 5.74
C VAL A 160 -3.91 11.98 5.77
N PHE A 161 -4.39 11.57 6.94
CA PHE A 161 -5.35 10.48 7.05
C PHE A 161 -6.78 10.90 6.73
N LEU A 162 -7.26 12.04 7.25
CA LEU A 162 -8.66 12.41 7.12
C LEU A 162 -8.97 13.04 5.77
N ARG A 163 -8.07 13.88 5.23
CA ARG A 163 -8.30 14.63 3.98
C ARG A 163 -7.44 14.17 2.83
N SER A 164 -6.58 13.17 3.03
CA SER A 164 -5.62 12.74 2.03
C SER A 164 -4.71 13.88 1.57
N GLY A 165 -4.45 14.86 2.45
CA GLY A 165 -3.81 16.13 2.10
C GLY A 165 -2.38 15.92 1.61
N ASN A 166 -2.14 16.20 0.33
CA ASN A 166 -0.81 16.18 -0.26
C ASN A 166 0.05 17.31 0.30
N ASP A 167 -0.56 18.45 0.65
CA ASP A 167 0.10 19.54 1.37
C ASP A 167 0.71 19.07 2.69
N ALA A 168 -0.01 18.25 3.46
CA ALA A 168 0.53 17.68 4.69
C ALA A 168 1.66 16.68 4.44
N VAL A 169 1.56 15.86 3.39
CA VAL A 169 2.63 14.94 2.98
C VAL A 169 3.89 15.72 2.58
N HIS A 170 3.76 16.77 1.77
CA HIS A 170 4.92 17.55 1.30
C HIS A 170 5.61 18.30 2.45
N VAL A 171 4.86 18.83 3.42
CA VAL A 171 5.45 19.42 4.64
C VAL A 171 6.22 18.37 5.43
N LEU A 172 5.63 17.20 5.70
CA LEU A 172 6.30 16.11 6.42
C LEU A 172 7.52 15.57 5.63
N SER A 173 7.45 15.54 4.30
CA SER A 173 8.60 15.22 3.44
C SER A 173 9.70 16.27 3.53
N SER A 174 9.37 17.56 3.59
CA SER A 174 10.35 18.63 3.80
C SER A 174 11.07 18.49 5.13
N MET A 175 10.31 18.16 6.21
CA MET A 175 10.88 17.82 7.51
C MET A 175 11.79 16.58 7.46
N ASN A 176 11.49 15.62 6.57
CA ASN A 176 12.30 14.43 6.30
C ASN A 176 13.33 14.64 5.18
N HIS A 177 14.02 15.80 5.20
CA HIS A 177 15.09 16.14 4.25
C HIS A 177 14.66 16.22 2.77
N GLY A 178 13.37 16.47 2.52
CA GLY A 178 12.79 16.66 1.21
C GLY A 178 12.19 15.41 0.58
N VAL A 179 11.51 15.61 -0.55
CA VAL A 179 10.79 14.57 -1.29
C VAL A 179 11.71 13.44 -1.75
N LYS A 180 12.91 13.76 -2.25
CA LYS A 180 13.88 12.75 -2.74
C LYS A 180 14.27 11.76 -1.64
N GLN A 181 14.71 12.26 -0.48
CA GLN A 181 15.06 11.41 0.65
C GLN A 181 13.85 10.60 1.13
N THR A 182 12.67 11.23 1.19
CA THR A 182 11.45 10.52 1.61
C THR A 182 11.10 9.37 0.68
N VAL A 183 11.22 9.55 -0.65
CA VAL A 183 10.97 8.48 -1.63
C VAL A 183 11.97 7.34 -1.45
N GLU A 184 13.25 7.65 -1.23
CA GLU A 184 14.30 6.65 -0.95
C GLU A 184 14.00 5.86 0.33
N ASP A 185 13.62 6.54 1.42
CA ASP A 185 13.24 5.90 2.67
C ASP A 185 12.00 5.00 2.52
N MET A 186 11.00 5.46 1.76
CA MET A 186 9.80 4.69 1.48
C MET A 186 10.11 3.44 0.65
N GLN A 187 10.96 3.57 -0.38
CA GLN A 187 11.36 2.44 -1.20
C GLN A 187 12.14 1.41 -0.38
N ALA A 188 13.08 1.86 0.46
CA ALA A 188 13.81 1.00 1.38
C ALA A 188 12.88 0.27 2.37
N HIS A 189 11.88 0.97 2.90
CA HIS A 189 10.89 0.36 3.79
C HIS A 189 9.97 -0.64 3.06
N ALA A 190 9.58 -0.36 1.81
CA ALA A 190 8.85 -1.34 1.00
C ALA A 190 9.65 -2.63 0.79
N GLU A 191 10.96 -2.53 0.55
CA GLU A 191 11.85 -3.68 0.43
C GLU A 191 12.00 -4.47 1.74
N GLU A 192 12.11 -3.78 2.88
CA GLU A 192 12.13 -4.37 4.22
C GLU A 192 10.88 -5.22 4.48
N LEU A 193 9.72 -4.68 4.11
CA LEU A 193 8.41 -5.33 4.21
C LEU A 193 8.19 -6.41 3.14
N GLN A 194 9.13 -6.60 2.20
CA GLN A 194 9.00 -7.51 1.06
C GLN A 194 7.85 -7.15 0.10
N ALA A 195 7.48 -5.88 0.02
CA ALA A 195 6.53 -5.33 -0.94
C ALA A 195 7.21 -5.08 -2.29
N LEU A 196 7.50 -6.16 -3.02
CA LEU A 196 8.37 -6.16 -4.21
C LEU A 196 7.66 -5.79 -5.52
N ASP A 197 6.37 -5.50 -5.47
CA ASP A 197 5.59 -4.98 -6.60
C ASP A 197 5.43 -3.46 -6.55
N THR A 198 6.03 -2.82 -5.55
CA THR A 198 5.95 -1.38 -5.31
C THR A 198 7.16 -0.65 -5.87
N ASN A 199 6.89 0.38 -6.67
CA ASN A 199 7.87 1.37 -7.10
C ASN A 199 7.38 2.76 -6.70
N VAL A 200 8.11 3.39 -5.78
CA VAL A 200 7.78 4.71 -5.23
C VAL A 200 8.43 5.80 -6.09
N VAL A 201 7.60 6.71 -6.60
CA VAL A 201 8.00 7.89 -7.39
C VAL A 201 7.64 9.19 -6.65
N SER A 202 6.55 9.19 -5.89
CA SER A 202 6.16 10.30 -5.01
C SER A 202 5.62 9.79 -3.67
N PRO A 203 5.76 10.57 -2.59
CA PRO A 203 5.34 10.14 -1.25
C PRO A 203 3.82 10.11 -1.06
N ASP A 204 3.08 10.79 -1.91
CA ASP A 204 1.63 10.99 -1.80
C ASP A 204 0.81 10.00 -2.65
N GLY A 205 1.43 9.23 -3.53
CA GLY A 205 0.74 8.34 -4.46
C GLY A 205 0.06 9.07 -5.62
N TYR A 206 0.43 10.32 -5.90
CA TYR A 206 -0.02 11.05 -7.09
C TYR A 206 0.38 10.32 -8.38
N ASP A 207 -0.36 10.58 -9.46
CA ASP A 207 -0.10 9.98 -10.77
C ASP A 207 1.28 10.38 -11.31
N ALA A 208 2.17 9.40 -11.45
CA ALA A 208 3.50 9.58 -12.02
C ALA A 208 3.89 8.34 -12.83
N GLY A 209 4.69 8.53 -13.87
CA GLY A 209 5.20 7.44 -14.69
C GLY A 209 5.96 6.41 -13.83
N GLY A 210 5.53 5.15 -13.89
CA GLY A 210 6.13 4.06 -13.13
C GLY A 210 5.69 3.94 -11.66
N GLN A 211 4.86 4.85 -11.14
CA GLN A 211 4.32 4.73 -9.78
C GLN A 211 3.30 3.58 -9.71
N VAL A 212 3.68 2.48 -9.07
CA VAL A 212 2.84 1.28 -8.96
C VAL A 212 2.99 0.62 -7.59
N SER A 213 1.98 -0.14 -7.21
CA SER A 213 1.99 -1.11 -6.11
C SER A 213 1.02 -2.25 -6.47
N SER A 214 0.74 -3.16 -5.54
CA SER A 214 -0.23 -4.25 -5.73
C SER A 214 -1.20 -4.32 -4.55
N ALA A 215 -2.32 -5.02 -4.72
CA ALA A 215 -3.26 -5.22 -3.60
C ALA A 215 -2.58 -5.96 -2.44
N TYR A 216 -1.67 -6.90 -2.76
CA TYR A 216 -0.84 -7.59 -1.78
C TYR A 216 0.07 -6.62 -1.02
N ASP A 217 0.88 -5.82 -1.72
CA ASP A 217 1.84 -4.88 -1.11
C ASP A 217 1.15 -3.81 -0.26
N LEU A 218 0.06 -3.22 -0.75
CA LEU A 218 -0.74 -2.27 0.02
C LEU A 218 -1.29 -2.87 1.32
N THR A 219 -1.59 -4.17 1.30
CA THR A 219 -2.05 -4.89 2.50
C THR A 219 -0.91 -5.14 3.49
N LEU A 220 0.32 -5.37 3.01
CA LEU A 220 1.51 -5.43 3.86
C LEU A 220 1.76 -4.09 4.57
N PHE A 221 1.65 -2.96 3.85
CA PHE A 221 1.80 -1.62 4.43
C PHE A 221 0.75 -1.36 5.52
N ALA A 222 -0.50 -1.74 5.27
CA ALA A 222 -1.55 -1.63 6.27
C ALA A 222 -1.25 -2.49 7.51
N ARG A 223 -0.88 -3.76 7.32
CA ARG A 223 -0.58 -4.68 8.43
C ARG A 223 0.59 -4.17 9.30
N SER A 224 1.64 -3.64 8.67
CA SER A 224 2.79 -3.06 9.37
C SER A 224 2.46 -1.74 10.06
N GLY A 225 1.81 -0.81 9.36
CA GLY A 225 1.38 0.46 9.93
C GLY A 225 0.48 0.29 11.16
N LEU A 226 -0.47 -0.64 11.09
CA LEU A 226 -1.40 -0.93 12.18
C LEU A 226 -0.73 -1.49 13.45
N GLN A 227 0.55 -1.89 13.43
CA GLN A 227 1.30 -2.19 14.66
C GLN A 227 1.54 -0.93 15.50
N LYS A 228 1.63 0.24 14.87
CA LYS A 228 1.91 1.53 15.53
C LYS A 228 0.61 2.14 16.09
N LYS A 229 0.61 2.47 17.38
CA LYS A 229 -0.56 3.06 18.07
C LYS A 229 -1.06 4.33 17.36
N ASP A 230 -0.13 5.20 17.00
CA ASP A 230 -0.41 6.50 16.42
C ASP A 230 -1.02 6.36 15.02
N PHE A 231 -0.55 5.40 14.21
CA PHE A 231 -1.14 5.07 12.92
C PHE A 231 -2.61 4.65 13.08
N ARG A 232 -2.90 3.76 14.06
CA ARG A 232 -4.28 3.33 14.37
C ARG A 232 -5.15 4.51 14.81
N GLU A 233 -4.61 5.41 15.62
CA GLU A 233 -5.32 6.62 16.07
C GLU A 233 -5.73 7.48 14.87
N TYR A 234 -4.80 7.80 13.97
CA TYR A 234 -5.10 8.66 12.83
C TYR A 234 -6.05 8.01 11.82
N CYS A 235 -5.82 6.74 11.47
CA CYS A 235 -6.62 6.08 10.43
C CYS A 235 -8.07 5.79 10.88
N SER A 236 -8.31 5.68 12.19
CA SER A 236 -9.64 5.46 12.79
C SER A 236 -10.36 6.74 13.21
N THR A 237 -9.70 7.90 13.16
CA THR A 237 -10.31 9.19 13.51
C THR A 237 -11.32 9.61 12.44
N VAL A 238 -12.58 9.82 12.84
CA VAL A 238 -13.69 10.17 11.94
C VAL A 238 -13.71 11.66 11.60
N ARG A 239 -13.53 12.52 12.61
CA ARG A 239 -13.56 13.99 12.50
C ARG A 239 -12.53 14.60 13.43
N ALA A 240 -11.99 15.75 13.04
CA ALA A 240 -11.09 16.54 13.87
C ALA A 240 -11.23 18.04 13.57
N LYS A 241 -10.87 18.89 14.53
CA LYS A 241 -10.64 20.31 14.26
C LYS A 241 -9.23 20.49 13.71
N PHE A 242 -9.10 21.20 12.60
CA PHE A 242 -7.83 21.51 11.97
C PHE A 242 -7.53 23.01 12.07
N PRO A 243 -6.29 23.42 12.42
CA PRO A 243 -5.91 24.82 12.48
C PRO A 243 -6.02 25.51 11.11
N GLY A 244 -6.71 26.64 11.05
CA GLY A 244 -6.84 27.44 9.84
C GLY A 244 -5.74 28.51 9.71
N GLU A 245 -6.02 29.47 8.84
CA GLU A 245 -5.17 30.65 8.62
C GLU A 245 -5.34 31.69 9.75
N THR A 246 -4.24 32.35 10.10
CA THR A 246 -4.25 33.49 11.01
C THR A 246 -4.77 34.71 10.27
N THR A 247 -5.81 35.34 10.82
CA THR A 247 -6.38 36.57 10.26
C THR A 247 -6.22 37.72 11.23
N LYS A 248 -6.02 38.92 10.67
CA LYS A 248 -6.01 40.19 11.43
C LYS A 248 -7.28 40.97 11.11
N LYS A 249 -8.19 41.09 12.06
CA LYS A 249 -9.42 41.90 11.92
C LYS A 249 -9.54 42.84 13.12
N HIS A 250 -9.85 44.12 12.84
CA HIS A 250 -10.00 45.17 13.86
C HIS A 250 -8.85 45.24 14.88
N GLY A 251 -7.60 45.10 14.41
CA GLY A 251 -6.41 45.12 15.28
C GLY A 251 -6.16 43.86 16.11
N ARG A 252 -7.06 42.86 16.07
CA ARG A 252 -6.88 41.56 16.73
C ARG A 252 -6.37 40.50 15.76
N THR A 253 -5.35 39.76 16.17
CA THR A 253 -4.81 38.60 15.47
C THR A 253 -5.44 37.34 16.06
N THR A 254 -6.15 36.57 15.23
CA THR A 254 -6.81 35.34 15.67
C THR A 254 -6.58 34.23 14.64
N ARG A 255 -6.31 33.03 15.12
CA ARG A 255 -6.25 31.83 14.28
C ARG A 255 -7.52 31.01 14.46
N GLY A 256 -8.27 30.84 13.39
CA GLY A 256 -9.47 30.01 13.37
C GLY A 256 -9.15 28.52 13.28
N SER A 257 -10.18 27.69 13.35
CA SER A 257 -10.13 26.26 13.02
C SER A 257 -11.35 25.88 12.19
N PHE A 258 -11.23 24.83 11.39
CA PHE A 258 -12.35 24.22 10.66
C PHE A 258 -12.41 22.72 10.93
N GLU A 259 -13.57 22.10 10.72
CA GLU A 259 -13.70 20.64 10.84
C GLU A 259 -13.18 19.95 9.58
N ILE A 260 -12.42 18.87 9.77
CA ILE A 260 -12.09 17.91 8.74
C ILE A 260 -12.75 16.57 9.08
N GLN A 261 -13.20 15.85 8.05
CA GLN A 261 -13.80 14.53 8.16
C GLN A 261 -13.01 13.54 7.31
N ASN A 262 -12.89 12.31 7.80
CA ASN A 262 -12.24 11.20 7.11
C ASN A 262 -12.94 10.87 5.78
N THR A 263 -12.17 10.76 4.70
CA THR A 263 -12.69 10.42 3.37
C THR A 263 -13.04 8.94 3.20
N ASN A 264 -12.64 8.07 4.14
CA ASN A 264 -13.06 6.67 4.16
C ASN A 264 -14.57 6.57 4.45
N ARG A 265 -15.37 6.23 3.43
CA ARG A 265 -16.84 6.16 3.55
C ARG A 265 -17.34 4.98 4.37
N LEU A 266 -16.59 3.86 4.43
CA LEU A 266 -16.94 2.79 5.36
C LEU A 266 -16.81 3.25 6.82
N LEU A 267 -15.94 4.22 7.11
CA LEU A 267 -15.78 4.77 8.46
C LEU A 267 -16.73 5.95 8.74
N ALA A 268 -16.77 6.94 7.84
CA ALA A 268 -17.48 8.20 8.05
C ALA A 268 -18.95 8.18 7.58
N GLY A 269 -19.33 7.20 6.76
CA GLY A 269 -20.60 7.17 6.04
C GLY A 269 -20.63 8.08 4.81
N ASP A 270 -21.65 7.87 3.98
CA ASP A 270 -22.03 8.69 2.84
C ASP A 270 -23.53 8.49 2.52
N SER A 271 -24.06 9.16 1.50
CA SER A 271 -25.47 9.05 1.07
C SER A 271 -25.93 7.62 0.78
N ASP A 272 -25.05 6.77 0.25
CA ASP A 272 -25.32 5.37 -0.11
C ASP A 272 -24.44 4.36 0.65
N ILE A 273 -23.72 4.82 1.69
CA ILE A 273 -22.85 3.99 2.52
C ILE A 273 -23.15 4.25 3.99
N THR A 274 -23.68 3.25 4.68
CA THR A 274 -23.74 3.26 6.14
C THR A 274 -22.36 2.89 6.71
N PRO A 275 -21.89 3.52 7.81
CA PRO A 275 -20.65 3.11 8.46
C PRO A 275 -20.62 1.60 8.74
N TYR A 276 -19.57 0.94 8.29
CA TYR A 276 -19.45 -0.51 8.32
C TYR A 276 -19.15 -1.00 9.74
N GLN A 277 -19.91 -2.00 10.20
CA GLN A 277 -19.73 -2.54 11.55
C GLN A 277 -18.33 -3.17 11.71
N GLY A 278 -17.59 -2.71 12.72
CA GLY A 278 -16.26 -3.20 13.06
C GLY A 278 -15.12 -2.49 12.34
N ILE A 279 -15.40 -1.56 11.41
CA ILE A 279 -14.35 -0.84 10.66
C ILE A 279 -13.51 0.06 11.58
N ALA A 280 -12.20 0.03 11.38
CA ALA A 280 -11.23 0.81 12.15
C ALA A 280 -10.18 1.54 11.27
N GLY A 281 -10.45 1.75 9.98
CA GLY A 281 -9.50 2.39 9.05
C GLY A 281 -9.60 1.81 7.63
N VAL A 282 -8.61 1.94 6.75
CA VAL A 282 -7.26 2.52 6.93
C VAL A 282 -7.07 3.73 6.02
N LYS A 283 -7.18 3.54 4.70
CA LYS A 283 -7.00 4.64 3.74
C LYS A 283 -7.67 4.35 2.41
N ASN A 284 -8.24 5.40 1.80
CA ASN A 284 -8.73 5.40 0.42
C ASN A 284 -7.83 6.27 -0.48
N GLY A 285 -7.93 6.06 -1.79
CA GLY A 285 -7.30 6.86 -2.82
C GLY A 285 -8.14 6.94 -4.09
N ASN A 286 -7.92 7.99 -4.87
CA ASN A 286 -8.46 8.11 -6.23
C ASN A 286 -7.54 9.02 -7.05
N THR A 287 -7.17 8.60 -8.25
CA THR A 287 -6.50 9.43 -9.26
C THR A 287 -6.99 9.04 -10.65
N THR A 288 -6.60 9.81 -11.67
CA THR A 288 -7.00 9.56 -13.05
C THR A 288 -6.48 8.21 -13.54
N ASN A 289 -5.22 7.85 -13.23
CA ASN A 289 -4.62 6.61 -13.69
C ASN A 289 -4.97 5.40 -12.79
N ALA A 290 -5.15 5.62 -11.48
CA ALA A 290 -5.45 4.53 -10.55
C ALA A 290 -6.94 4.12 -10.57
N GLY A 291 -7.84 5.07 -10.82
CA GLY A 291 -9.22 4.93 -10.36
C GLY A 291 -9.31 4.89 -8.83
N ALA A 292 -10.40 4.36 -8.30
CA ALA A 292 -10.62 4.28 -6.87
C ALA A 292 -9.84 3.11 -6.25
N THR A 293 -9.13 3.36 -5.16
CA THR A 293 -8.40 2.36 -4.36
C THR A 293 -8.78 2.46 -2.89
N PHE A 294 -8.80 1.34 -2.18
CA PHE A 294 -9.15 1.30 -0.78
C PHE A 294 -8.43 0.17 -0.06
N THR A 295 -7.93 0.46 1.14
CA THR A 295 -7.52 -0.55 2.11
C THR A 295 -8.22 -0.30 3.44
N GLY A 296 -8.86 -1.35 3.96
CA GLY A 296 -9.66 -1.32 5.18
C GLY A 296 -9.24 -2.39 6.17
N VAL A 297 -9.50 -2.14 7.44
CA VAL A 297 -9.38 -3.13 8.51
C VAL A 297 -10.66 -3.14 9.33
N ALA A 298 -11.17 -4.33 9.61
CA ALA A 298 -12.36 -4.50 10.44
C ALA A 298 -12.18 -5.64 11.45
N GLU A 299 -12.84 -5.50 12.60
CA GLU A 299 -12.84 -6.50 13.65
C GLU A 299 -14.29 -6.92 14.00
N ARG A 300 -14.56 -8.24 14.01
CA ARG A 300 -15.82 -8.83 14.46
C ARG A 300 -15.57 -10.15 15.18
N GLY A 301 -16.16 -10.31 16.36
CA GLY A 301 -16.07 -11.57 17.12
C GLY A 301 -14.64 -11.99 17.44
N GLY A 302 -13.73 -11.04 17.69
CA GLY A 302 -12.31 -11.31 17.95
C GLY A 302 -11.48 -11.67 16.73
N ARG A 303 -12.04 -11.60 15.51
CA ARG A 303 -11.28 -11.77 14.25
C ARG A 303 -11.03 -10.42 13.61
N VAL A 304 -9.80 -10.21 13.13
CA VAL A 304 -9.37 -8.98 12.47
C VAL A 304 -9.05 -9.28 11.01
N LEU A 305 -9.77 -8.66 10.09
CA LEU A 305 -9.58 -8.83 8.66
C LEU A 305 -9.10 -7.55 7.99
N LEU A 306 -8.16 -7.70 7.07
CA LEU A 306 -7.73 -6.69 6.12
C LEU A 306 -8.39 -6.95 4.76
N VAL A 307 -8.76 -5.86 4.09
CA VAL A 307 -9.22 -5.88 2.70
C VAL A 307 -8.50 -4.79 1.91
N THR A 308 -8.03 -5.11 0.71
CA THR A 308 -7.61 -4.11 -0.28
C THR A 308 -8.37 -4.32 -1.58
N VAL A 309 -8.85 -3.23 -2.17
CA VAL A 309 -9.60 -3.19 -3.44
C VAL A 309 -8.97 -2.11 -4.33
N MET A 310 -8.65 -2.46 -5.57
CA MET A 310 -8.03 -1.56 -6.54
C MET A 310 -8.83 -1.51 -7.83
N ASN A 311 -9.22 -0.30 -8.22
CA ASN A 311 -9.85 0.04 -9.48
C ASN A 311 -11.08 -0.83 -9.83
N PRO A 312 -12.19 -0.73 -9.07
CA PRO A 312 -13.50 -1.19 -9.54
C PRO A 312 -13.82 -0.63 -10.93
N GLU A 313 -14.13 -1.52 -11.86
CA GLU A 313 -14.44 -1.12 -13.23
C GLU A 313 -15.84 -0.51 -13.33
N LYS A 314 -16.78 -0.97 -12.49
CA LYS A 314 -18.10 -0.34 -12.35
C LYS A 314 -17.97 1.10 -11.87
N LYS A 315 -18.79 1.97 -12.47
CA LYS A 315 -18.79 3.42 -12.20
C LYS A 315 -19.86 3.87 -11.21
N ASP A 316 -20.43 2.93 -10.47
CA ASP A 316 -21.39 3.23 -9.42
C ASP A 316 -20.73 4.08 -8.32
N HIS A 317 -21.50 4.98 -7.72
CA HIS A 317 -21.01 5.79 -6.62
C HIS A 317 -20.49 4.90 -5.48
N ASN A 318 -19.35 5.26 -4.89
CA ASN A 318 -18.73 4.52 -3.79
C ASN A 318 -18.45 3.02 -4.03
N GLU A 319 -18.34 2.57 -5.29
CA GLU A 319 -18.22 1.13 -5.59
C GLU A 319 -17.03 0.45 -4.91
N VAL A 320 -15.90 1.13 -4.78
CA VAL A 320 -14.72 0.60 -4.05
C VAL A 320 -15.04 0.23 -2.61
N TYR A 321 -15.92 0.99 -1.96
CA TYR A 321 -16.37 0.73 -0.59
C TYR A 321 -17.41 -0.37 -0.55
N LYS A 322 -18.32 -0.43 -1.53
CA LYS A 322 -19.33 -1.49 -1.64
C LYS A 322 -18.68 -2.85 -1.86
N GLU A 323 -17.71 -2.93 -2.78
CA GLU A 323 -16.94 -4.16 -3.00
C GLU A 323 -16.12 -4.55 -1.77
N ALA A 324 -15.44 -3.59 -1.12
CA ALA A 324 -14.70 -3.85 0.12
C ALA A 324 -15.61 -4.37 1.25
N ALA A 325 -16.81 -3.81 1.41
CA ALA A 325 -17.78 -4.27 2.40
C ALA A 325 -18.26 -5.71 2.11
N ARG A 326 -18.60 -6.02 0.85
CA ARG A 326 -19.00 -7.37 0.43
C ARG A 326 -17.88 -8.39 0.66
N LEU A 327 -16.63 -8.01 0.38
CA LEU A 327 -15.45 -8.85 0.62
C LEU A 327 -15.17 -9.07 2.11
N LEU A 328 -15.32 -8.05 2.95
CA LEU A 328 -15.21 -8.19 4.41
C LEU A 328 -16.33 -9.07 4.97
N ASP A 329 -17.58 -8.88 4.55
CA ASP A 329 -18.71 -9.71 4.98
C ASP A 329 -18.49 -11.18 4.60
N TRP A 330 -18.03 -11.43 3.37
CA TRP A 330 -17.61 -12.76 2.95
C TRP A 330 -16.48 -13.30 3.84
N GLY A 331 -15.43 -12.51 4.07
CA GLY A 331 -14.27 -12.90 4.87
C GLY A 331 -14.65 -13.34 6.28
N PHE A 332 -15.52 -12.59 6.95
CA PHE A 332 -16.02 -12.95 8.29
C PHE A 332 -16.88 -14.22 8.27
N GLY A 333 -17.68 -14.45 7.22
CA GLY A 333 -18.47 -15.68 7.09
C GLY A 333 -17.65 -16.93 6.71
N ALA A 334 -16.52 -16.71 6.01
CA ALA A 334 -15.63 -17.73 5.48
C ALA A 334 -14.47 -18.09 6.42
N ALA A 335 -14.13 -17.23 7.39
CA ALA A 335 -13.06 -17.46 8.35
C ALA A 335 -13.21 -18.82 9.05
N GLY A 336 -12.14 -19.63 9.05
CA GLY A 336 -12.14 -20.99 9.59
C GLY A 336 -12.81 -22.06 8.71
N LYS A 337 -13.32 -21.69 7.53
CA LYS A 337 -13.97 -22.58 6.56
C LYS A 337 -13.29 -22.59 5.19
N VAL A 338 -12.19 -21.85 5.05
CA VAL A 338 -11.39 -21.78 3.82
C VAL A 338 -9.98 -22.24 4.12
N THR A 339 -9.37 -22.90 3.15
CA THR A 339 -7.93 -23.14 3.17
C THR A 339 -7.24 -21.87 2.64
N PRO A 340 -6.27 -21.28 3.36
CA PRO A 340 -5.55 -20.11 2.86
C PRO A 340 -4.96 -20.36 1.46
N VAL A 341 -5.05 -19.36 0.59
CA VAL A 341 -4.47 -19.39 -0.76
C VAL A 341 -3.04 -18.83 -0.79
N GLY A 342 -2.57 -18.34 0.35
CA GLY A 342 -1.25 -17.77 0.57
C GLY A 342 -1.18 -17.13 1.94
N GLU A 343 -0.14 -16.34 2.16
CA GLU A 343 0.11 -15.61 3.39
C GLU A 343 0.69 -14.22 3.09
N LEU A 344 0.44 -13.28 4.00
CA LEU A 344 1.15 -12.02 4.09
C LEU A 344 2.48 -12.29 4.80
N VAL A 345 3.58 -12.25 4.06
CA VAL A 345 4.92 -12.48 4.61
C VAL A 345 5.28 -11.47 5.71
N ALA A 346 6.06 -11.93 6.69
CA ALA A 346 6.67 -11.05 7.68
C ALA A 346 7.84 -10.24 7.05
N PRO A 347 8.24 -9.09 7.62
CA PRO A 347 9.40 -8.36 7.13
C PRO A 347 10.70 -9.17 7.27
N ARG A 348 11.70 -8.88 6.42
CA ARG A 348 12.95 -9.65 6.33
C ARG A 348 13.67 -9.85 7.67
N GLY A 349 13.61 -8.85 8.57
CA GLY A 349 14.24 -8.90 9.90
C GLY A 349 13.49 -9.75 10.94
N ALA A 350 12.20 -10.02 10.76
CA ALA A 350 11.41 -10.80 11.70
C ALA A 350 11.68 -12.32 11.61
N GLN A 351 12.13 -12.79 10.44
CA GLN A 351 12.41 -14.21 10.18
C GLN A 351 13.80 -14.66 10.68
N ALA A 352 14.74 -13.74 10.89
CA ALA A 352 16.11 -14.06 11.34
C ALA A 352 16.18 -14.44 12.84
N GLY A 353 15.19 -14.04 13.65
CA GLY A 353 15.15 -14.30 15.09
C GLY A 353 14.66 -15.70 15.49
N SER A 354 14.50 -16.63 14.55
CA SER A 354 13.93 -17.97 14.80
C SER A 354 14.81 -19.13 14.34
N GLN A 355 16.09 -18.93 14.02
CA GLN A 355 17.02 -20.06 13.94
C GLN A 355 17.44 -20.50 15.35
N PRO A 356 17.22 -21.77 15.74
CA PRO A 356 17.86 -22.32 16.91
C PRO A 356 19.38 -22.29 16.66
N SER A 357 20.11 -21.49 17.43
CA SER A 357 21.55 -21.62 17.53
C SER A 357 21.84 -23.02 18.06
N ALA A 358 22.39 -23.89 17.19
CA ALA A 358 22.92 -25.17 17.60
C ALA A 358 23.98 -24.92 18.70
N PRO A 359 24.00 -25.68 19.81
CA PRO A 359 25.03 -25.50 20.81
C PRO A 359 26.39 -25.81 20.18
N ALA A 360 27.29 -24.84 20.21
CA ALA A 360 28.70 -25.09 19.96
C ALA A 360 29.21 -26.05 21.03
N SER A 361 29.36 -27.34 20.69
CA SER A 361 30.01 -28.30 21.56
C SER A 361 31.48 -27.94 21.65
N ALA A 362 31.87 -27.39 22.80
CA ALA A 362 33.25 -27.24 23.19
C ALA A 362 33.92 -28.63 23.21
N ALA A 363 34.92 -28.83 22.35
CA ALA A 363 35.81 -29.97 22.45
C ALA A 363 36.87 -29.66 23.52
N ALA A 364 36.73 -30.26 24.69
CA ALA A 364 37.80 -30.46 25.66
C ALA A 364 38.15 -31.95 25.66
N GLY A 365 39.45 -32.25 25.59
CA GLY A 365 39.99 -33.59 25.38
C GLY A 365 39.85 -34.55 26.56
N GLY A 366 40.08 -35.83 26.28
CA GLY A 366 40.16 -36.89 27.28
C GLY A 366 40.21 -38.28 26.65
N GLU A 367 41.44 -38.74 26.43
CA GLU A 367 41.99 -40.11 26.48
C GLU A 367 41.28 -41.37 25.93
N GLN A 368 42.17 -42.21 25.41
CA GLN A 368 42.03 -43.56 24.86
C GLN A 368 41.38 -44.57 25.83
N THR A 369 40.62 -45.52 25.28
CA THR A 369 40.89 -46.96 25.48
C THR A 369 40.17 -47.82 24.44
N SER A 370 40.88 -48.84 23.97
CA SER A 370 40.54 -49.80 22.92
C SER A 370 39.45 -50.82 23.30
N ALA A 371 38.59 -51.19 22.33
CA ALA A 371 38.13 -52.57 22.14
C ALA A 371 37.64 -52.81 20.70
N LYS A 372 38.05 -53.96 20.15
CA LYS A 372 37.87 -54.45 18.75
C LYS A 372 36.41 -54.55 18.26
N PRO A 373 36.17 -54.55 16.94
CA PRO A 373 34.84 -54.72 16.37
C PRO A 373 34.46 -56.21 16.30
N VAL A 374 33.21 -56.54 16.64
CA VAL A 374 32.58 -57.81 16.27
C VAL A 374 31.52 -57.50 15.22
N ALA A 375 31.74 -58.04 14.03
CA ALA A 375 30.80 -57.97 12.93
C ALA A 375 29.51 -58.72 13.31
N ALA A 376 28.37 -58.03 13.21
CA ALA A 376 27.06 -58.66 13.17
C ALA A 376 26.36 -58.22 11.89
N SER A 377 26.08 -59.23 11.07
CA SER A 377 25.43 -59.19 9.77
C SER A 377 24.15 -58.36 9.74
N VAL A 378 24.13 -57.33 8.89
CA VAL A 378 22.89 -56.73 8.42
C VAL A 378 22.22 -57.73 7.48
N ARG A 379 21.11 -58.32 7.94
CA ARG A 379 20.12 -58.89 7.03
C ARG A 379 19.34 -57.73 6.44
N GLU A 380 19.50 -57.51 5.14
CA GLU A 380 18.55 -56.76 4.34
C GLU A 380 17.15 -57.36 4.53
N SER A 381 16.24 -56.56 5.06
CA SER A 381 14.81 -56.71 4.79
C SER A 381 14.35 -55.40 4.17
N GLY A 382 14.10 -55.47 2.87
CA GLY A 382 13.69 -54.35 2.05
C GLY A 382 12.38 -53.74 2.53
N SER A 383 12.42 -52.45 2.81
CA SER A 383 11.28 -51.54 2.77
C SER A 383 11.85 -50.15 2.52
N GLY A 384 11.70 -49.70 1.27
CA GLY A 384 12.37 -48.58 0.60
C GLY A 384 12.78 -47.38 1.46
N GLY A 385 14.04 -46.97 1.31
CA GLY A 385 14.55 -45.67 1.77
C GLY A 385 13.76 -44.45 1.27
N VAL A 386 12.87 -44.65 0.29
CA VAL A 386 11.84 -43.68 -0.12
C VAL A 386 10.90 -43.32 1.03
N GLY A 387 10.50 -44.28 1.88
CA GLY A 387 9.59 -44.02 3.01
C GLY A 387 10.22 -43.16 4.10
N VAL A 388 11.50 -43.40 4.41
CA VAL A 388 12.27 -42.60 5.37
C VAL A 388 12.55 -41.21 4.81
N ALA A 389 12.93 -41.10 3.52
CA ALA A 389 13.14 -39.81 2.87
C ALA A 389 11.87 -38.96 2.80
N LEU A 390 10.71 -39.57 2.49
CA LEU A 390 9.41 -38.90 2.49
C LEU A 390 8.99 -38.47 3.91
N ALA A 391 9.24 -39.29 4.93
CA ALA A 391 8.95 -38.93 6.31
C ALA A 391 9.80 -37.76 6.82
N ILE A 392 11.09 -37.73 6.46
CA ILE A 392 11.99 -36.60 6.77
C ILE A 392 11.53 -35.34 6.04
N ALA A 393 11.23 -35.44 4.73
CA ALA A 393 10.74 -34.30 3.95
C ALA A 393 9.42 -33.74 4.50
N ALA A 394 8.48 -34.61 4.87
CA ALA A 394 7.23 -34.22 5.50
C ALA A 394 7.46 -33.58 6.88
N GLY A 395 8.35 -34.14 7.70
CA GLY A 395 8.72 -33.58 9.00
C GLY A 395 9.35 -32.18 8.91
N VAL A 396 10.24 -31.97 7.94
CA VAL A 396 10.86 -30.66 7.66
C VAL A 396 9.80 -29.66 7.19
N LEU A 397 8.89 -30.05 6.30
CA LEU A 397 7.80 -29.18 5.85
C LEU A 397 6.86 -28.76 6.99
N VAL A 398 6.53 -29.68 7.91
CA VAL A 398 5.73 -29.37 9.10
C VAL A 398 6.45 -28.40 10.03
N LEU A 399 7.76 -28.60 10.27
CA LEU A 399 8.55 -27.70 11.10
C LEU A 399 8.70 -26.29 10.48
N LEU A 400 8.89 -26.21 9.16
CA LEU A 400 8.93 -24.94 8.44
C LEU A 400 7.57 -24.23 8.50
N ALA A 401 6.47 -24.94 8.26
CA ALA A 401 5.12 -24.39 8.37
C ALA A 401 4.81 -23.92 9.80
N ALA A 402 5.24 -24.67 10.82
CA ALA A 402 5.10 -24.26 12.22
C ALA A 402 5.95 -23.03 12.55
N GLY A 403 7.17 -22.94 12.02
CA GLY A 403 8.04 -21.77 12.18
C GLY A 403 7.44 -20.51 11.56
N VAL A 404 6.95 -20.60 10.32
CA VAL A 404 6.27 -19.51 9.62
C VAL A 404 4.99 -19.09 10.36
N PHE A 405 4.17 -20.06 10.76
CA PHE A 405 2.96 -19.81 11.56
C PHE A 405 3.29 -19.07 12.87
N LEU A 406 4.35 -19.47 13.57
CA LEU A 406 4.79 -18.79 14.79
C LEU A 406 5.32 -17.38 14.53
N VAL A 407 6.06 -17.15 13.44
CA VAL A 407 6.57 -15.81 13.06
C VAL A 407 5.41 -14.89 12.70
N ASN A 408 4.45 -15.35 11.89
CA ASN A 408 3.30 -14.52 11.55
C ASN A 408 2.42 -14.24 12.77
N ARG A 409 2.26 -15.22 13.68
CA ARG A 409 1.57 -15.01 14.96
C ARG A 409 2.33 -14.08 15.92
N ARG A 410 3.60 -13.74 15.66
CA ARG A 410 4.33 -12.68 16.37
C ARG A 410 3.98 -11.27 15.86
N TRP A 411 3.12 -11.15 14.85
CA TRP A 411 2.58 -9.90 14.35
C TRP A 411 1.05 -9.74 14.60
N PRO A 412 0.53 -10.07 15.80
CA PRO A 412 -0.89 -9.85 16.08
C PRO A 412 -1.16 -8.36 16.13
N LEU A 413 -2.30 -7.92 15.59
CA LEU A 413 -2.72 -6.54 15.76
C LEU A 413 -3.25 -6.36 17.19
N PRO A 414 -2.89 -5.26 17.88
CA PRO A 414 -3.55 -4.91 19.14
C PRO A 414 -5.06 -4.68 18.89
N ASP A 415 -5.90 -4.89 19.90
CA ASP A 415 -7.33 -4.59 19.85
C ASP A 415 -7.59 -3.25 19.13
N LEU A 416 -8.21 -3.33 17.95
CA LEU A 416 -8.44 -2.17 17.10
C LEU A 416 -9.66 -1.39 17.56
N VAL A 417 -10.63 -2.11 18.13
CA VAL A 417 -11.85 -1.52 18.66
C VAL A 417 -11.71 -1.36 20.17
N ARG A 418 -11.11 -0.25 20.64
CA ARG A 418 -11.48 0.25 21.98
C ARG A 418 -12.98 0.41 21.96
N ARG A 419 -13.70 -0.22 22.91
CA ARG A 419 -15.15 -0.10 23.11
C ARG A 419 -15.56 1.34 22.81
N ARG A 420 -16.07 1.57 21.60
CA ARG A 420 -16.59 2.89 21.21
C ARG A 420 -17.70 3.11 22.21
N THR A 421 -17.52 4.00 23.17
CA THR A 421 -18.63 4.54 23.94
C THR A 421 -19.59 5.06 22.90
N ARG A 422 -20.72 4.38 22.73
CA ARG A 422 -21.82 4.90 21.93
C ARG A 422 -22.08 6.34 22.38
N PRO A 423 -22.33 7.28 21.45
CA PRO A 423 -22.78 8.61 21.83
C PRO A 423 -24.04 8.53 22.72
#